data_AF-A0A924M5M4-F1
#
_entry.id   AF-A0A924M5M4-F1
#
_cell.length_a   1.000
_cell.length_b   1.000
_cell.length_c   1.000
_cell.angle_alpha   90.00
_cell.angle_beta   90.00
_cell.angle_gamma   90.00
#
_symmetry.space_group_name_H-M   'P 1'
#
loop_
_entity.id
_entity.type
_entity.pdbx_description
1 polymer ?
#
loop_
_entity_poly.entity_id
_entity_poly.type
_entity_poly.pdbx_seq_one_letter_code
_entity_poly.pdbx_strand_id
1 'polypeptide(L)'
;MEQHEFEAAQPLLQQAALSLGGSPLLDLHCQDLGSPVHPSYYDSTSIYDLIIFRRLATQAETQAEEAHEKAINDYHGQDSQRFRRPLSGQNMPTFNRISSKAVGFAVFDRCLISVHPAGCYAAKSFIQRFLADAKFSLNAGRGDSASARSRLPISPTDLALRMINAMVDSYLDLRKVLTSQLEHWQADLLRANSRFDNWGALMTARQQLHVLEELCDEQHDAMQEWLDTLREQPLASFARGDDESTQTAQLQRDQLVARARDVMEHIERVMQHARRLEQSAETVVQIHFNA
;
A
#
# COMPACT_ATOMS: atom_id res chain seq x y z
N MET A 1 -1.90 -10.25 10.77
CA MET A 1 -1.20 -10.17 12.08
C MET A 1 -0.32 -8.92 12.08
N GLU A 2 0.05 -8.38 13.24
CA GLU A 2 0.95 -7.24 13.32
C GLU A 2 2.43 -7.67 13.23
N GLN A 3 3.27 -6.84 12.61
CA GLN A 3 4.66 -7.17 12.27
C GLN A 3 5.54 -7.41 13.51
N HIS A 4 5.29 -6.67 14.59
CA HIS A 4 6.02 -6.85 15.85
C HIS A 4 5.68 -8.17 16.56
N GLU A 5 4.54 -8.78 16.24
CA GLU A 5 4.14 -10.09 16.74
C GLU A 5 4.67 -11.23 15.86
N PHE A 6 5.21 -10.91 14.68
CA PHE A 6 5.55 -11.90 13.65
C PHE A 6 6.61 -12.89 14.10
N GLU A 7 7.69 -12.42 14.71
CA GLU A 7 8.77 -13.28 15.20
C GLU A 7 8.27 -14.24 16.29
N ALA A 8 7.42 -13.75 17.21
CA ALA A 8 6.85 -14.58 18.28
C ALA A 8 5.83 -15.60 17.75
N ALA A 9 5.05 -15.23 16.73
CA ALA A 9 4.02 -16.09 16.13
C ALA A 9 4.55 -16.99 15.01
N GLN A 10 5.82 -16.85 14.62
CA GLN A 10 6.43 -17.57 13.50
C GLN A 10 6.23 -19.10 13.59
N PRO A 11 6.41 -19.77 14.76
CA PRO A 11 6.20 -21.22 14.84
C PRO A 11 4.75 -21.63 14.51
N LEU A 12 3.77 -20.87 14.97
CA LEU A 12 2.34 -21.11 14.69
C LEU A 12 2.01 -20.83 13.23
N LEU A 13 2.58 -19.78 12.65
CA LEU A 13 2.41 -19.47 11.23
C LEU A 13 3.02 -20.54 10.33
N GLN A 14 4.21 -21.04 10.66
CA GLN A 14 4.86 -22.11 9.92
C GLN A 14 4.02 -23.40 9.96
N GLN A 15 3.44 -23.72 11.12
CA GLN A 15 2.52 -24.85 11.25
C GLN A 15 1.22 -24.64 10.45
N ALA A 16 0.67 -23.43 10.42
CA ALA A 16 -0.49 -23.08 9.62
C ALA A 16 -0.20 -23.15 8.11
N ALA A 17 0.95 -22.62 7.68
CA ALA A 17 1.42 -22.68 6.29
C ALA A 17 1.58 -24.14 5.83
N LEU A 18 2.20 -24.98 6.65
CA LEU A 18 2.34 -26.40 6.34
C LEU A 18 0.98 -27.13 6.29
N SER A 19 0.11 -26.90 7.27
CA SER A 19 -1.17 -27.64 7.36
C SER A 19 -2.24 -27.19 6.37
N LEU A 20 -2.29 -25.90 6.04
CA LEU A 20 -3.31 -25.31 5.16
C LEU A 20 -2.79 -25.02 3.75
N GLY A 21 -1.51 -24.66 3.65
CA GLY A 21 -0.84 -24.31 2.40
C GLY A 21 0.06 -25.41 1.83
N GLY A 22 0.33 -26.47 2.60
CA GLY A 22 1.11 -27.63 2.14
C GLY A 22 2.63 -27.48 2.24
N SER A 23 3.15 -26.31 2.64
CA SER A 23 4.58 -26.07 2.83
C SER A 23 4.83 -25.01 3.90
N PRO A 24 5.95 -25.10 4.65
CA PRO A 24 6.44 -23.96 5.40
C PRO A 24 6.81 -22.80 4.46
N LEU A 25 6.83 -21.58 5.02
CA LEU A 25 7.45 -20.42 4.37
C LEU A 25 8.97 -20.56 4.42
N LEU A 26 9.66 -20.11 3.38
CA LEU A 26 11.12 -20.06 3.35
C LEU A 26 11.63 -19.07 4.40
N ASP A 27 12.79 -19.36 4.98
CA ASP A 27 13.38 -18.48 6.00
C ASP A 27 13.65 -17.08 5.46
N LEU A 28 14.08 -16.96 4.20
CA LEU A 28 14.28 -15.66 3.54
C LEU A 28 12.95 -14.88 3.43
N HIS A 29 11.87 -15.53 3.02
CA HIS A 29 10.55 -14.90 2.92
C HIS A 29 10.00 -14.51 4.30
N CYS A 30 10.34 -15.24 5.36
CA CYS A 30 10.00 -14.83 6.72
C CYS A 30 10.74 -13.55 7.12
N GLN A 31 12.02 -13.41 6.75
CA GLN A 31 12.79 -12.19 7.01
C GLN A 31 12.22 -11.01 6.23
N ASP A 32 11.85 -11.21 4.97
CA ASP A 32 11.27 -10.17 4.12
C ASP A 32 9.90 -9.71 4.65
N LEU A 33 9.02 -10.65 5.02
CA LEU A 33 7.73 -10.37 5.68
C LEU A 33 7.90 -9.64 7.02
N GLY A 34 8.99 -9.94 7.74
CA GLY A 34 9.35 -9.32 9.01
C GLY A 34 9.96 -7.93 8.88
N SER A 35 10.39 -7.51 7.68
CA SER A 35 11.14 -6.26 7.47
C SER A 35 10.21 -5.02 7.29
N PRO A 36 10.28 -4.00 8.16
CA PRO A 36 9.38 -2.84 8.08
C PRO A 36 9.74 -1.85 6.97
N VAL A 37 10.97 -1.95 6.47
CA VAL A 37 11.56 -1.06 5.45
C VAL A 37 11.67 -1.72 4.08
N HIS A 38 11.17 -2.95 3.93
CA HIS A 38 11.23 -3.65 2.65
C HIS A 38 10.50 -2.85 1.56
N PRO A 39 11.10 -2.67 0.36
CA PRO A 39 10.44 -2.04 -0.79
C PRO A 39 9.28 -2.90 -1.31
N SER A 40 8.48 -2.37 -2.24
CA SER A 40 7.48 -3.23 -2.91
C SER A 40 8.21 -4.29 -3.72
N TYR A 41 7.78 -5.54 -3.62
CA TYR A 41 8.52 -6.67 -4.17
C TYR A 41 7.60 -7.86 -4.41
N TYR A 42 7.94 -8.68 -5.40
CA TYR A 42 7.29 -9.94 -5.68
C TYR A 42 8.34 -11.05 -5.79
N ASP A 43 8.03 -12.20 -5.21
CA ASP A 43 8.74 -13.46 -5.46
C ASP A 43 7.72 -14.61 -5.52
N SER A 44 8.12 -15.72 -6.12
CA SER A 44 7.26 -16.89 -6.26
C SER A 44 8.00 -18.17 -5.91
N THR A 45 7.22 -19.12 -5.40
CA THR A 45 7.62 -20.51 -5.30
C THR A 45 6.64 -21.35 -6.10
N SER A 46 6.92 -22.65 -6.25
CA SER A 46 5.93 -23.58 -6.82
C SER A 46 4.68 -23.76 -5.96
N ILE A 47 4.64 -23.24 -4.73
CA ILE A 47 3.59 -23.51 -3.73
C ILE A 47 2.81 -22.26 -3.33
N TYR A 48 3.49 -21.11 -3.27
CA TYR A 48 2.89 -19.83 -2.90
C TYR A 48 3.61 -18.66 -3.56
N ASP A 49 2.87 -17.57 -3.69
CA ASP A 49 3.35 -16.25 -4.09
C ASP A 49 3.69 -15.40 -2.84
N LEU A 50 4.77 -14.64 -2.89
CA LEU A 50 5.14 -13.62 -1.90
C LEU A 50 4.96 -12.23 -2.53
N ILE A 51 4.12 -11.39 -1.92
CA ILE A 51 3.95 -10.00 -2.33
C ILE A 51 4.22 -9.10 -1.14
N ILE A 52 5.13 -8.14 -1.30
CA ILE A 52 5.35 -7.05 -0.36
C ILE A 52 4.88 -5.77 -1.02
N PHE A 53 3.99 -5.05 -0.35
CA PHE A 53 3.39 -3.84 -0.88
C PHE A 53 3.55 -2.68 0.10
N ARG A 54 4.10 -1.55 -0.36
CA ARG A 54 4.17 -0.32 0.44
C ARG A 54 2.80 0.36 0.44
N ARG A 55 2.12 0.44 1.58
CA ARG A 55 0.92 1.30 1.73
C ARG A 55 1.28 2.66 2.31
N LEU A 56 0.41 3.65 2.15
CA LEU A 56 0.51 4.90 2.90
C LEU A 56 0.26 4.66 4.40
N ALA A 57 1.03 5.34 5.22
CA ALA A 57 0.73 5.50 6.64
C ALA A 57 -0.52 6.35 6.79
N THR A 58 -1.37 5.97 7.74
CA THR A 58 -2.52 6.78 8.15
C THR A 58 -2.05 8.02 8.89
N GLN A 59 -2.88 9.06 8.91
CA GLN A 59 -2.56 10.30 9.63
C GLN A 59 -2.27 10.06 11.12
N ALA A 60 -2.95 9.11 11.75
CA ALA A 60 -2.70 8.73 13.14
C ALA A 60 -1.33 8.09 13.34
N GLU A 61 -0.90 7.23 12.39
CA GLU A 61 0.43 6.62 12.41
C GLU A 61 1.53 7.68 12.24
N THR A 62 1.37 8.60 11.28
CA THR A 62 2.31 9.72 11.09
C THR A 62 2.40 10.60 12.34
N GLN A 63 1.28 10.93 12.98
CA GLN A 63 1.27 11.74 14.20
C GLN A 63 1.93 11.04 15.38
N ALA A 64 1.74 9.73 15.52
CA ALA A 64 2.39 8.94 16.57
C ALA A 64 3.91 8.89 16.38
N GLU A 65 4.38 8.75 15.14
CA GLU A 65 5.80 8.80 14.79
C GLU A 65 6.41 10.16 15.11
N GLU A 66 5.76 11.25 14.71
CA GLU A 66 6.22 12.61 15.02
C GLU A 66 6.28 12.88 16.53
N ALA A 67 5.28 12.40 17.28
CA ALA A 67 5.27 12.54 18.74
C ALA A 67 6.42 11.73 19.38
N HIS A 68 6.72 10.54 18.86
CA HIS A 68 7.82 9.71 19.32
C HIS A 68 9.18 10.35 19.00
N GLU A 69 9.38 10.86 17.79
CA GLU A 69 10.60 11.59 17.40
C GLU A 69 10.81 12.83 18.26
N LYS A 70 9.75 13.60 18.54
CA LYS A 70 9.82 14.75 19.46
C LYS A 70 10.24 14.33 20.87
N ALA A 71 9.66 13.26 21.40
CA ALA A 71 10.01 12.75 22.72
C ALA A 71 11.48 12.30 22.81
N ILE A 72 12.02 11.63 21.77
CA ILE A 72 13.44 11.25 21.69
C ILE A 72 14.34 12.49 21.64
N ASN A 73 13.99 13.49 20.81
CA ASN A 73 14.74 14.73 20.70
C ASN A 73 14.74 15.53 22.01
N ASP A 74 13.61 15.58 22.71
CA ASP A 74 13.49 16.25 24.00
C ASP A 74 14.28 15.53 25.10
N TYR A 75 14.40 14.21 25.04
CA TYR A 75 15.22 13.41 25.94
C TYR A 75 16.73 13.61 25.70
N HIS A 76 17.18 13.62 24.44
CA HIS A 76 18.59 13.87 24.10
C HIS A 76 19.01 15.35 24.14
N GLY A 77 18.05 16.27 24.09
CA GLY A 77 18.28 17.72 24.17
C GLY A 77 18.64 18.25 25.57
N GLN A 78 18.64 17.40 26.60
CA GLN A 78 19.02 17.79 27.96
C GLN A 78 20.54 17.82 28.19
N ASP A 79 21.34 17.06 27.42
CA ASP A 79 22.81 16.96 27.61
C ASP A 79 23.63 17.91 26.71
N SER A 80 23.01 18.62 25.77
CA SER A 80 23.70 19.49 24.81
C SER A 80 23.13 20.92 24.80
N GLN A 81 23.22 21.59 25.95
CA GLN A 81 23.08 23.06 26.02
C GLN A 81 24.32 23.76 25.42
N ARG A 82 24.50 23.71 24.09
CA ARG A 82 25.36 24.62 23.30
C ARG A 82 25.11 24.29 21.83
N PHE A 83 24.64 25.26 21.05
CA PHE A 83 24.20 25.14 19.64
C PHE A 83 22.75 24.66 19.42
N ARG A 84 21.78 25.44 19.91
CA ARG A 84 20.47 25.49 19.26
C ARG A 84 20.64 26.16 17.89
N ARG A 85 20.78 25.37 16.82
CA ARG A 85 20.41 25.86 15.48
C ARG A 85 18.91 26.15 15.51
N PRO A 86 18.44 27.29 14.98
CA PRO A 86 17.01 27.49 14.84
C PRO A 86 16.48 26.40 13.91
N LEU A 87 15.61 25.54 14.43
CA LEU A 87 14.86 24.58 13.62
C LEU A 87 13.97 25.40 12.67
N SER A 88 14.48 25.63 11.47
CA SER A 88 13.70 26.10 10.34
C SER A 88 12.77 24.97 9.90
N GLY A 89 11.68 24.78 10.63
CA GLY A 89 10.66 23.76 10.36
C GLY A 89 9.37 23.95 11.15
N GLN A 90 9.20 25.09 11.83
CA GLN A 90 8.08 25.30 12.76
C GLN A 90 6.73 25.64 12.11
N ASN A 91 6.64 25.68 10.78
CA ASN A 91 5.39 25.91 10.08
C ASN A 91 5.32 25.00 8.84
N MET A 92 4.84 23.76 8.98
CA MET A 92 4.02 23.13 7.94
C MET A 92 3.26 21.91 8.48
N PRO A 93 2.00 22.08 8.91
CA PRO A 93 1.12 20.96 9.28
C PRO A 93 0.41 20.32 8.07
N THR A 94 0.60 20.78 6.84
CA THR A 94 -0.29 20.41 5.72
C THR A 94 0.29 19.38 4.76
N PHE A 95 1.59 19.41 4.46
CA PHE A 95 2.23 18.35 3.68
C PHE A 95 2.73 17.30 4.67
N ASN A 96 1.83 16.43 5.14
CA ASN A 96 2.24 15.24 5.86
C ASN A 96 3.30 14.54 5.02
N ARG A 97 4.46 14.26 5.64
CA ARG A 97 5.49 13.41 5.03
C ARG A 97 4.78 12.16 4.51
N ILE A 98 4.95 11.85 3.23
CA ILE A 98 4.47 10.61 2.63
C ILE A 98 5.28 9.50 3.28
N SER A 99 4.77 9.00 4.41
CA SER A 99 5.30 7.85 5.12
C SER A 99 4.61 6.64 4.54
N SER A 100 5.40 5.66 4.11
CA SER A 100 4.91 4.38 3.63
C SER A 100 5.28 3.26 4.61
N LYS A 101 4.53 2.17 4.58
CA LYS A 101 4.75 0.99 5.43
C LYS A 101 4.60 -0.28 4.62
N ALA A 102 5.49 -1.24 4.83
CA ALA A 102 5.43 -2.54 4.15
C ALA A 102 4.27 -3.39 4.70
N VAL A 103 3.48 -3.97 3.80
CA VAL A 103 2.51 -5.02 4.09
C VAL A 103 2.91 -6.25 3.29
N GLY A 104 3.08 -7.37 3.96
CA GLY A 104 3.49 -8.63 3.35
C GLY A 104 2.32 -9.59 3.19
N PHE A 105 2.29 -10.32 2.08
CA PHE A 105 1.32 -11.36 1.76
C PHE A 105 2.05 -12.61 1.30
N ALA A 106 1.75 -13.75 1.92
CA ALA A 106 2.08 -15.06 1.38
C ALA A 106 0.77 -15.76 0.96
N VAL A 107 0.61 -15.97 -0.34
CA VAL A 107 -0.63 -16.42 -0.98
C VAL A 107 -0.47 -17.87 -1.42
N PHE A 108 -1.12 -18.78 -0.69
CA PHE A 108 -1.26 -20.19 -1.05
C PHE A 108 -2.62 -20.41 -1.74
N ASP A 109 -2.81 -21.60 -2.33
CA ASP A 109 -4.09 -21.99 -2.96
C ASP A 109 -5.30 -21.83 -2.03
N ARG A 110 -5.14 -22.20 -0.74
CA ARG A 110 -6.23 -22.21 0.26
C ARG A 110 -5.98 -21.35 1.49
N CYS A 111 -4.84 -20.70 1.56
CA CYS A 111 -4.41 -19.94 2.73
C CYS A 111 -3.84 -18.58 2.31
N LEU A 112 -4.22 -17.53 3.03
CA LEU A 112 -3.57 -16.22 2.92
C LEU A 112 -2.97 -15.88 4.27
N ILE A 113 -1.64 -15.72 4.32
CA ILE A 113 -0.96 -15.12 5.45
C ILE A 113 -0.71 -13.67 5.10
N SER A 114 -1.14 -12.74 5.95
CA SER A 114 -0.85 -11.31 5.78
C SER A 114 -0.26 -10.69 7.05
N VAL A 115 0.85 -9.98 6.86
CA VAL A 115 1.66 -9.34 7.89
C VAL A 115 1.55 -7.84 7.70
N HIS A 116 1.08 -7.14 8.73
CA HIS A 116 0.75 -5.73 8.67
C HIS A 116 1.57 -4.93 9.67
N PRO A 117 1.88 -3.66 9.40
CA PRO A 117 2.48 -2.78 10.39
C PRO A 117 1.61 -2.67 11.64
N ALA A 118 2.25 -2.35 12.78
CA ALA A 118 1.53 -2.15 14.04
C ALA A 118 0.46 -1.06 13.90
N GLY A 119 -0.73 -1.29 14.48
CA GLY A 119 -1.82 -0.31 14.41
C GLY A 119 -2.51 -0.18 13.04
N CYS A 120 -2.25 -1.08 12.09
CA CYS A 120 -2.90 -1.08 10.77
C CYS A 120 -4.42 -1.33 10.88
N TYR A 121 -5.20 -0.24 11.00
CA TYR A 121 -6.64 -0.31 11.11
C TYR A 121 -7.29 -0.79 9.80
N ALA A 122 -6.68 -0.48 8.65
CA ALA A 122 -7.16 -0.90 7.33
C ALA A 122 -7.26 -2.43 7.22
N ALA A 123 -6.30 -3.18 7.75
CA ALA A 123 -6.35 -4.63 7.75
C ALA A 123 -7.47 -5.17 8.66
N LYS A 124 -7.60 -4.62 9.86
CA LYS A 124 -8.65 -5.02 10.82
C LYS A 124 -10.05 -4.71 10.28
N SER A 125 -10.26 -3.53 9.71
CA SER A 125 -11.53 -3.12 9.12
C SER A 125 -11.88 -3.96 7.89
N PHE A 126 -10.89 -4.29 7.05
CA PHE A 126 -11.07 -5.19 5.92
C PHE A 126 -11.50 -6.58 6.37
N ILE A 127 -10.81 -7.16 7.37
CA ILE A 127 -11.17 -8.46 7.95
C ILE A 127 -12.58 -8.41 8.57
N GLN A 128 -12.90 -7.36 9.31
CA GLN A 128 -14.24 -7.20 9.91
C GLN A 128 -15.34 -7.10 8.86
N ARG A 129 -15.12 -6.32 7.79
CA ARG A 129 -16.05 -6.19 6.67
C ARG A 129 -16.21 -7.51 5.94
N PHE A 130 -15.11 -8.20 5.64
CA PHE A 130 -15.13 -9.53 5.04
C PHE A 130 -15.89 -10.54 5.91
N LEU A 131 -15.64 -10.58 7.22
CA LEU A 131 -16.35 -11.45 8.14
C LEU A 131 -17.84 -11.09 8.23
N ALA A 132 -18.20 -9.81 8.15
CA ALA A 132 -19.59 -9.37 8.12
C ALA A 132 -20.27 -9.84 6.82
N ASP A 133 -19.62 -9.68 5.68
CA ASP A 133 -20.12 -10.13 4.37
C ASP A 133 -20.23 -11.65 4.30
N ALA A 134 -19.29 -12.39 4.88
CA ALA A 134 -19.33 -13.86 5.00
C ALA A 134 -20.49 -14.32 5.88
N LYS A 135 -20.68 -13.69 7.06
CA LYS A 135 -21.85 -13.95 7.93
C LYS A 135 -23.15 -13.64 7.21
N PHE A 136 -23.21 -12.53 6.48
CA PHE A 136 -24.40 -12.15 5.71
C PHE A 136 -24.70 -13.16 4.60
N SER A 137 -23.69 -13.64 3.87
CA SER A 137 -23.86 -14.66 2.83
C SER A 137 -24.30 -16.02 3.38
N LEU A 138 -23.90 -16.39 4.61
CA LEU A 138 -24.37 -17.61 5.28
C LEU A 138 -25.83 -17.49 5.74
N ASN A 139 -26.26 -16.27 6.11
CA ASN A 139 -27.61 -15.98 6.60
C ASN A 139 -28.61 -15.64 5.47
N ALA A 140 -28.13 -15.17 4.32
CA ALA A 140 -28.95 -14.88 3.15
C ALA A 140 -29.36 -16.20 2.47
N GLY A 141 -30.46 -16.78 2.93
CA GLY A 141 -31.10 -17.93 2.27
C GLY A 141 -31.38 -17.65 0.78
N ARG A 142 -31.29 -18.71 -0.03
CA ARG A 142 -31.46 -18.93 -1.50
C ARG A 142 -31.99 -17.81 -2.44
N GLY A 143 -32.65 -16.76 -2.00
CA GLY A 143 -33.27 -15.72 -2.83
C GLY A 143 -32.36 -14.60 -3.35
N ASP A 144 -31.23 -14.29 -2.70
CA ASP A 144 -30.37 -13.13 -3.07
C ASP A 144 -28.89 -13.53 -3.36
N SER A 145 -28.74 -14.77 -3.80
CA SER A 145 -27.47 -15.50 -3.87
C SER A 145 -26.45 -14.94 -4.88
N ALA A 146 -26.87 -14.10 -5.83
CA ALA A 146 -26.00 -13.52 -6.85
C ALA A 146 -25.25 -12.27 -6.34
N SER A 147 -25.93 -11.42 -5.57
CA SER A 147 -25.34 -10.22 -4.95
C SER A 147 -24.46 -10.58 -3.74
N ALA A 148 -24.81 -11.64 -3.01
CA ALA A 148 -23.97 -12.15 -1.92
C ALA A 148 -22.66 -12.80 -2.42
N ARG A 149 -22.70 -13.49 -3.57
CA ARG A 149 -21.50 -14.12 -4.18
C ARG A 149 -20.50 -13.13 -4.77
N SER A 150 -20.92 -11.94 -5.21
CA SER A 150 -20.00 -10.94 -5.76
C SER A 150 -19.18 -10.23 -4.67
N ARG A 151 -19.69 -10.19 -3.44
CA ARG A 151 -19.04 -9.54 -2.30
C ARG A 151 -17.92 -10.38 -1.69
N LEU A 152 -18.01 -11.71 -1.80
CA LEU A 152 -17.00 -12.61 -1.26
C LEU A 152 -15.84 -12.81 -2.25
N PRO A 153 -14.58 -12.74 -1.77
CA PRO A 153 -13.44 -13.18 -2.54
C PRO A 153 -13.59 -14.63 -3.04
N ILE A 154 -13.19 -14.86 -4.29
CA ILE A 154 -13.22 -16.20 -4.91
C ILE A 154 -11.95 -17.01 -4.64
N SER A 155 -10.90 -16.43 -4.08
CA SER A 155 -9.68 -17.17 -3.71
C SER A 155 -8.85 -16.35 -2.72
N PRO A 156 -7.85 -16.95 -2.05
CA PRO A 156 -6.84 -16.20 -1.30
C PRO A 156 -6.18 -15.10 -2.13
N THR A 157 -5.92 -15.37 -3.41
CA THR A 157 -5.43 -14.41 -4.39
C THR A 157 -6.37 -13.24 -4.62
N ASP A 158 -7.67 -13.51 -4.81
CA ASP A 158 -8.69 -12.46 -4.93
C ASP A 158 -8.76 -11.60 -3.65
N LEU A 159 -8.64 -12.25 -2.49
CA LEU A 159 -8.63 -11.55 -1.21
C LEU A 159 -7.41 -10.61 -1.10
N ALA A 160 -6.22 -11.09 -1.45
CA ALA A 160 -5.00 -10.28 -1.47
C ALA A 160 -5.14 -9.07 -2.42
N LEU A 161 -5.62 -9.30 -3.65
CA LEU A 161 -5.88 -8.23 -4.62
C LEU A 161 -6.82 -7.15 -4.10
N ARG A 162 -7.91 -7.53 -3.43
CA ARG A 162 -8.85 -6.56 -2.86
C ARG A 162 -8.24 -5.76 -1.71
N MET A 163 -7.39 -6.39 -0.91
CA MET A 163 -6.64 -5.69 0.14
C MET A 163 -5.63 -4.70 -0.46
N ILE A 164 -4.90 -5.11 -1.51
CA ILE A 164 -3.98 -4.24 -2.25
C ILE A 164 -4.74 -3.07 -2.89
N ASN A 165 -5.89 -3.32 -3.54
CA ASN A 165 -6.69 -2.25 -4.12
C ASN A 165 -7.10 -1.20 -3.08
N ALA A 166 -7.53 -1.63 -1.89
CA ALA A 166 -7.87 -0.72 -0.80
C ALA A 166 -6.65 0.11 -0.32
N MET A 167 -5.44 -0.44 -0.41
CA MET A 167 -4.20 0.30 -0.13
C MET A 167 -3.91 1.32 -1.22
N VAL A 168 -4.10 0.95 -2.50
CA VAL A 168 -3.95 1.84 -3.65
C VAL A 168 -4.95 3.01 -3.62
N ASP A 169 -6.20 2.75 -3.21
CA ASP A 169 -7.22 3.79 -3.05
C ASP A 169 -6.78 4.93 -2.10
N SER A 170 -5.98 4.60 -1.08
CA SER A 170 -5.44 5.62 -0.15
C SER A 170 -4.50 6.61 -0.87
N TYR A 171 -3.79 6.17 -1.90
CA TYR A 171 -2.96 7.05 -2.74
C TYR A 171 -3.81 7.96 -3.64
N LEU A 172 -4.95 7.48 -4.13
CA LEU A 172 -5.89 8.30 -4.90
C LEU A 172 -6.51 9.42 -4.05
N ASP A 173 -6.71 9.20 -2.76
CA ASP A 173 -7.16 10.25 -1.85
C ASP A 173 -6.05 11.25 -1.53
N LEU A 174 -4.82 10.79 -1.32
CA LEU A 174 -3.66 11.65 -1.17
C LEU A 174 -3.51 12.60 -2.37
N ARG A 175 -3.71 12.09 -3.60
CA ARG A 175 -3.68 12.86 -4.84
C ARG A 175 -4.51 14.15 -4.78
N LYS A 176 -5.72 14.08 -4.21
CA LYS A 176 -6.64 15.23 -4.11
C LYS A 176 -6.04 16.30 -3.20
N VAL A 177 -5.49 15.88 -2.06
CA VAL A 177 -4.85 16.77 -1.08
C VAL A 177 -3.61 17.44 -1.68
N LEU A 178 -2.75 16.69 -2.37
CA LEU A 178 -1.53 17.21 -2.99
C LEU A 178 -1.84 18.26 -4.07
N THR A 179 -2.87 17.98 -4.88
CA THR A 179 -3.33 18.91 -5.93
C THR A 179 -3.73 20.25 -5.35
N SER A 180 -4.63 20.25 -4.36
CA SER A 180 -5.12 21.49 -3.76
C SER A 180 -4.03 22.32 -3.11
N GLN A 181 -3.03 21.69 -2.49
CA GLN A 181 -1.91 22.41 -1.87
C GLN A 181 -0.98 23.05 -2.90
N LEU A 182 -0.66 22.33 -3.99
CA LEU A 182 0.18 22.87 -5.05
C LEU A 182 -0.51 24.00 -5.80
N GLU A 183 -1.81 23.86 -6.12
CA GLU A 183 -2.59 24.94 -6.74
C GLU A 183 -2.59 26.21 -5.87
N HIS A 184 -2.67 26.05 -4.55
CA HIS A 184 -2.58 27.17 -3.62
C HIS A 184 -1.22 27.89 -3.69
N TRP A 185 -0.11 27.16 -3.65
CA TRP A 185 1.22 27.79 -3.76
C TRP A 185 1.48 28.37 -5.15
N GLN A 186 1.00 27.74 -6.21
CA GLN A 186 1.12 28.28 -7.55
C GLN A 186 0.38 29.62 -7.69
N ALA A 187 -0.84 29.70 -7.14
CA ALA A 187 -1.60 30.95 -7.12
C ALA A 187 -0.87 32.03 -6.31
N ASP A 188 -0.26 31.68 -5.19
CA ASP A 188 0.50 32.63 -4.37
C ASP A 188 1.80 33.09 -5.05
N LEU A 189 2.49 32.22 -5.78
CA LEU A 189 3.69 32.53 -6.58
C LEU A 189 3.40 33.47 -7.76
N LEU A 190 2.22 33.36 -8.38
CA LEU A 190 1.86 34.19 -9.54
C LEU A 190 1.31 35.58 -9.16
N ARG A 191 1.13 35.89 -7.86
CA ARG A 191 0.67 37.21 -7.42
C ARG A 191 1.76 38.25 -7.57
N ALA A 192 1.54 39.24 -8.45
CA ALA A 192 2.38 40.42 -8.55
C ALA A 192 2.46 41.14 -7.19
N ASN A 193 3.66 41.25 -6.60
CA ASN A 193 3.98 41.77 -5.26
C ASN A 193 3.85 40.84 -4.05
N SER A 194 3.66 39.52 -4.21
CA SER A 194 3.81 38.61 -3.05
C SER A 194 5.31 38.34 -2.77
N ARG A 195 5.72 38.38 -1.50
CA ARG A 195 6.97 37.74 -1.06
C ARG A 195 6.60 36.30 -0.74
N PHE A 196 6.84 35.38 -1.66
CA PHE A 196 6.59 33.98 -1.38
C PHE A 196 7.60 33.50 -0.33
N ASP A 197 7.11 33.25 0.90
CA ASP A 197 7.94 32.85 2.04
C ASP A 197 8.00 31.32 2.25
N ASN A 198 7.18 30.56 1.49
CA ASN A 198 6.97 29.12 1.69
C ASN A 198 7.90 28.22 0.82
N TRP A 199 9.09 28.69 0.45
CA TRP A 199 10.03 27.94 -0.40
C TRP A 199 10.42 26.58 0.16
N GLY A 200 10.67 26.49 1.47
CA GLY A 200 11.01 25.22 2.12
C GLY A 200 9.87 24.19 2.02
N ALA A 201 8.63 24.64 2.15
CA ALA A 201 7.45 23.79 2.03
C ALA A 201 7.28 23.27 0.60
N LEU A 202 7.46 24.15 -0.39
CA LEU A 202 7.38 23.79 -1.81
C LEU A 202 8.46 22.78 -2.20
N MET A 203 9.71 22.97 -1.76
CA MET A 203 10.80 22.02 -2.04
C MET A 203 10.57 20.67 -1.34
N THR A 204 10.05 20.69 -0.11
CA THR A 204 9.68 19.46 0.60
C THR A 204 8.59 18.70 -0.15
N ALA A 205 7.55 19.39 -0.61
CA ALA A 205 6.47 18.80 -1.39
C ALA A 205 6.96 18.16 -2.69
N ARG A 206 7.88 18.82 -3.41
CA ARG A 206 8.52 18.25 -4.61
C ARG A 206 9.27 16.96 -4.30
N GLN A 207 10.08 16.95 -3.23
CA GLN A 207 10.76 15.73 -2.80
C GLN A 207 9.78 14.60 -2.48
N GLN A 208 8.64 14.91 -1.85
CA GLN A 208 7.62 13.91 -1.55
C GLN A 208 6.93 13.38 -2.82
N LEU A 209 6.69 14.22 -3.85
CA LEU A 209 6.16 13.76 -5.13
C LEU A 209 7.10 12.76 -5.82
N HIS A 210 8.41 13.00 -5.78
CA HIS A 210 9.39 12.03 -6.29
C HIS A 210 9.37 10.72 -5.53
N VAL A 211 9.33 10.76 -4.19
CA VAL A 211 9.23 9.55 -3.36
C VAL A 211 7.94 8.77 -3.68
N LEU A 212 6.84 9.46 -3.95
CA LEU A 212 5.59 8.84 -4.37
C LEU A 212 5.72 8.19 -5.76
N GLU A 213 6.41 8.84 -6.69
CA GLU A 213 6.69 8.29 -8.02
C GLU A 213 7.52 7.01 -7.93
N GLU A 214 8.66 7.04 -7.25
CA GLU A 214 9.55 5.87 -7.05
C GLU A 214 8.78 4.70 -6.43
N LEU A 215 7.96 4.97 -5.42
CA LEU A 215 7.16 3.96 -4.76
C LEU A 215 6.08 3.36 -5.69
N CYS A 216 5.44 4.17 -6.53
CA CYS A 216 4.48 3.66 -7.51
C CYS A 216 5.17 2.85 -8.62
N ASP A 217 6.39 3.19 -8.99
CA ASP A 217 7.20 2.44 -9.97
C ASP A 217 7.51 1.03 -9.43
N GLU A 218 8.05 0.93 -8.21
CA GLU A 218 8.32 -0.36 -7.54
C GLU A 218 7.04 -1.20 -7.36
N GLN A 219 5.90 -0.56 -7.03
CA GLN A 219 4.62 -1.25 -6.91
C GLN A 219 4.12 -1.79 -8.25
N HIS A 220 4.31 -1.02 -9.32
CA HIS A 220 3.91 -1.43 -10.66
C HIS A 220 4.72 -2.65 -11.10
N ASP A 221 6.03 -2.61 -10.94
CA ASP A 221 6.93 -3.71 -11.27
C ASP A 221 6.56 -5.00 -10.53
N ALA A 222 6.37 -4.92 -9.21
CA ALA A 222 5.97 -6.08 -8.41
C ALA A 222 4.61 -6.67 -8.85
N MET A 223 3.62 -5.82 -9.14
CA MET A 223 2.30 -6.27 -9.59
C MET A 223 2.31 -6.81 -11.02
N GLN A 224 3.18 -6.27 -11.89
CA GLN A 224 3.38 -6.73 -13.25
C GLN A 224 4.00 -8.12 -13.27
N GLU A 225 5.06 -8.35 -12.50
CA GLU A 225 5.73 -9.65 -12.39
C GLU A 225 4.79 -10.73 -11.81
N TRP A 226 4.01 -10.37 -10.78
CA TRP A 226 2.98 -11.26 -10.24
C TRP A 226 1.88 -11.57 -11.27
N LEU A 227 1.42 -10.58 -12.04
CA LEU A 227 0.41 -10.79 -13.09
C LEU A 227 0.92 -11.71 -14.21
N ASP A 228 2.18 -11.60 -14.59
CA ASP A 228 2.77 -12.46 -15.60
C ASP A 228 2.90 -13.89 -15.07
N THR A 229 3.34 -14.07 -13.83
CA THR A 229 3.36 -15.40 -13.18
C THR A 229 1.96 -16.02 -13.10
N LEU A 230 0.94 -15.24 -12.71
CA LEU A 230 -0.47 -15.68 -12.70
C LEU A 230 -0.93 -16.16 -14.09
N ARG A 231 -0.47 -15.50 -15.17
CA ARG A 231 -0.83 -15.88 -16.55
C ARG A 231 -0.11 -17.14 -17.02
N GLU A 232 1.06 -17.45 -16.47
CA GLU A 232 1.79 -18.66 -16.82
C GLU A 232 1.24 -19.90 -16.11
N GLN A 233 0.45 -19.73 -15.05
CA GLN A 233 -0.16 -20.84 -14.34
C GLN A 233 -1.08 -21.69 -15.23
N PRO A 234 -1.01 -23.03 -15.12
CA PRO A 234 -1.90 -23.94 -15.82
C PRO A 234 -3.37 -23.69 -15.42
N LEU A 235 -4.32 -23.81 -16.34
CA LEU A 235 -5.74 -23.63 -16.02
C LEU A 235 -6.25 -24.54 -14.89
N ALA A 236 -5.60 -25.69 -14.68
CA ALA A 236 -5.91 -26.60 -13.58
C ALA A 236 -5.68 -25.98 -12.19
N SER A 237 -4.81 -24.97 -12.04
CA SER A 237 -4.60 -24.29 -10.74
C SER A 237 -5.79 -23.43 -10.32
N PHE A 238 -6.67 -23.05 -11.26
CA PHE A 238 -7.88 -22.27 -11.00
C PHE A 238 -9.12 -23.15 -10.83
N ALA A 239 -8.99 -24.47 -10.97
CA ALA A 239 -10.07 -25.42 -10.72
C ALA A 239 -10.11 -25.76 -9.22
N ARG A 240 -11.29 -25.64 -8.60
CA ARG A 240 -11.56 -25.94 -7.19
C ARG A 240 -11.88 -27.42 -6.93
N GLY A 241 -11.95 -28.24 -7.99
CA GLY A 241 -12.14 -29.69 -7.91
C GLY A 241 -12.07 -30.36 -9.29
N ASP A 242 -11.96 -31.68 -9.29
CA ASP A 242 -11.69 -32.50 -10.48
C ASP A 242 -12.81 -32.43 -11.56
N ASP A 243 -14.05 -32.09 -11.14
CA ASP A 243 -15.22 -32.00 -12.01
C ASP A 243 -15.52 -30.57 -12.51
N GLU A 244 -14.69 -29.58 -12.17
CA GLU A 244 -14.95 -28.19 -12.57
C GLU A 244 -14.64 -27.97 -14.07
N SER A 245 -15.58 -27.35 -14.77
CA SER A 245 -15.42 -27.13 -16.21
C SER A 245 -14.24 -26.20 -16.51
N THR A 246 -13.48 -26.49 -17.58
CA THR A 246 -12.38 -25.63 -18.05
C THR A 246 -12.82 -24.19 -18.28
N GLN A 247 -14.08 -23.98 -18.70
CA GLN A 247 -14.65 -22.66 -18.87
C GLN A 247 -14.76 -21.89 -17.55
N THR A 248 -15.11 -22.55 -16.45
CA THR A 248 -15.19 -21.91 -15.13
C THR A 248 -13.81 -21.51 -14.62
N ALA A 249 -12.81 -22.39 -14.76
CA ALA A 249 -11.42 -22.07 -14.43
C ALA A 249 -10.88 -20.88 -15.24
N GLN A 250 -11.19 -20.83 -16.55
CA GLN A 250 -10.85 -19.68 -17.40
C GLN A 250 -11.51 -18.39 -16.89
N LEU A 251 -12.80 -18.42 -16.55
CA LEU A 251 -13.51 -17.25 -16.02
C LEU A 251 -12.91 -16.77 -14.69
N GLN A 252 -12.49 -17.68 -13.81
CA GLN A 252 -11.82 -17.31 -12.55
C GLN A 252 -10.49 -16.61 -12.82
N ARG A 253 -9.67 -17.17 -13.71
CA ARG A 253 -8.41 -16.54 -14.16
C ARG A 253 -8.66 -15.17 -14.78
N ASP A 254 -9.63 -15.04 -15.68
CA ASP A 254 -9.95 -13.76 -16.33
C ASP A 254 -10.38 -12.70 -15.31
N GLN A 255 -11.14 -13.09 -14.27
CA GLN A 255 -11.52 -12.18 -13.18
C GLN A 255 -10.31 -11.70 -12.36
N LEU A 256 -9.38 -12.60 -12.03
CA LEU A 256 -8.14 -12.23 -11.33
C LEU A 256 -7.27 -11.31 -12.18
N VAL A 257 -7.10 -11.62 -13.47
CA VAL A 257 -6.37 -10.79 -14.43
C VAL A 257 -7.00 -9.41 -14.57
N ALA A 258 -8.34 -9.32 -14.64
CA ALA A 258 -9.03 -8.05 -14.72
C ALA A 258 -8.83 -7.20 -13.46
N ARG A 259 -8.89 -7.81 -12.27
CA ARG A 259 -8.63 -7.12 -10.99
C ARG A 259 -7.18 -6.68 -10.85
N ALA A 260 -6.23 -7.51 -11.25
CA ALA A 260 -4.82 -7.16 -11.29
C ALA A 260 -4.57 -5.91 -12.16
N ARG A 261 -5.15 -5.91 -13.37
CA ARG A 261 -5.05 -4.77 -14.30
C ARG A 261 -5.68 -3.49 -13.73
N ASP A 262 -6.81 -3.60 -13.05
CA ASP A 262 -7.45 -2.44 -12.39
C ASP A 262 -6.55 -1.83 -11.31
N VAL A 263 -5.93 -2.68 -10.46
CA VAL A 263 -4.95 -2.24 -9.46
C VAL A 263 -3.76 -1.54 -10.11
N MET A 264 -3.19 -2.13 -11.16
CA MET A 264 -2.06 -1.55 -11.89
C MET A 264 -2.44 -0.22 -12.55
N GLU A 265 -3.61 -0.12 -13.16
CA GLU A 265 -4.10 1.12 -13.75
C GLU A 265 -4.25 2.22 -12.68
N HIS A 266 -4.72 1.88 -11.48
CA HIS A 266 -4.79 2.83 -10.37
C HIS A 266 -3.40 3.31 -9.95
N ILE A 267 -2.40 2.43 -9.86
CA ILE A 267 -1.00 2.77 -9.57
C ILE A 267 -0.45 3.72 -10.65
N GLU A 268 -0.63 3.39 -11.93
CA GLU A 268 -0.18 4.22 -13.05
C GLU A 268 -0.81 5.61 -13.02
N ARG A 269 -2.12 5.71 -12.72
CA ARG A 269 -2.82 6.99 -12.61
C ARG A 269 -2.28 7.85 -11.46
N VAL A 270 -1.86 7.26 -10.35
CA VAL A 270 -1.21 7.98 -9.24
C VAL A 270 0.17 8.48 -9.68
N MET A 271 0.99 7.61 -10.26
CA MET A 271 2.33 7.94 -10.75
C MET A 271 2.31 9.08 -11.78
N GLN A 272 1.49 8.98 -12.82
CA GLN A 272 1.35 10.02 -13.84
C GLN A 272 0.87 11.34 -13.24
N HIS A 273 0.02 11.30 -12.22
CA HIS A 273 -0.42 12.51 -11.54
C HIS A 273 0.69 13.17 -10.73
N ALA A 274 1.48 12.38 -9.99
CA ALA A 274 2.63 12.89 -9.24
C ALA A 274 3.62 13.61 -10.17
N ARG A 275 3.99 12.99 -11.30
CA ARG A 275 4.84 13.58 -12.35
C ARG A 275 4.30 14.91 -12.87
N ARG A 276 2.99 14.98 -13.18
CA ARG A 276 2.36 16.22 -13.67
C ARG A 276 2.38 17.34 -12.63
N LEU A 277 2.09 17.01 -11.37
CA LEU A 277 2.14 17.99 -10.27
C LEU A 277 3.55 18.54 -10.08
N GLU A 278 4.56 17.68 -10.20
CA GLU A 278 5.95 18.05 -10.02
C GLU A 278 6.45 18.99 -11.15
N GLN A 279 6.18 18.63 -12.41
CA GLN A 279 6.50 19.47 -13.58
C GLN A 279 5.79 20.82 -13.53
N SER A 280 4.53 20.83 -13.11
CA SER A 280 3.74 22.05 -12.94
C SER A 280 4.34 22.96 -11.86
N ALA A 281 4.74 22.39 -10.72
CA ALA A 281 5.42 23.12 -9.67
C ALA A 281 6.76 23.70 -10.13
N GLU A 282 7.56 22.92 -10.85
CA GLU A 282 8.84 23.37 -11.41
C GLU A 282 8.67 24.55 -12.38
N THR A 283 7.68 24.45 -13.28
CA THR A 283 7.39 25.50 -14.27
C THR A 283 7.04 26.84 -13.60
N VAL A 284 6.21 26.83 -12.56
CA VAL A 284 5.82 28.06 -11.85
C VAL A 284 6.99 28.67 -11.09
N VAL A 285 7.87 27.83 -10.51
CA VAL A 285 9.12 28.31 -9.89
C VAL A 285 10.02 28.99 -10.92
N GLN A 286 10.19 28.39 -12.11
CA GLN A 286 10.97 29.00 -13.19
C GLN A 286 10.38 30.35 -13.63
N ILE A 287 9.06 30.44 -13.80
CA ILE A 287 8.38 31.70 -14.16
C ILE A 287 8.63 32.77 -13.10
N HIS A 288 8.49 32.44 -11.81
CA HIS A 288 8.68 33.39 -10.71
C HIS A 288 10.10 33.97 -10.65
N PHE A 289 11.13 33.19 -10.99
CA PHE A 289 12.53 33.67 -11.01
C PHE A 289 12.95 34.32 -12.33
N ASN A 290 12.19 34.12 -13.40
CA ASN A 290 12.43 34.74 -14.72
C ASN A 290 11.64 36.03 -14.94
N ALA A 291 10.72 36.38 -14.02
CA ALA A 291 9.92 37.61 -14.02
C ALA A 291 10.63 38.75 -13.27
#